data_AF-A0A1Y3BFD9-F1
#
_entry.id   AF-A0A1Y3BFD9-F1
#
_cell.length_a   1.000
_cell.length_b   1.000
_cell.length_c   1.000
_cell.angle_alpha   90.00
_cell.angle_beta   90.00
_cell.angle_gamma   90.00
#
_symmetry.space_group_name_H-M   'P 1'
#
loop_
_entity.id
_entity.type
_entity.pdbx_description
1 polymer ?
#
loop_
_entity_poly.entity_id
_entity_poly.type
_entity_poly.pdbx_seq_one_letter_code
_entity_poly.pdbx_strand_id
1 'polypeptide(L)'
;STLLEQHCQLDPLVDNLKFLENGIRQGRKKFSFSDLMIQLYRTIKIAFVAEYRNFLMQFAFFFILITMLSMFYETKMTHANPCYSLESDENSFNLTCREKLYDEALTDDYRMHQMFEFLLTSVSIIGMSSLFFHPLLKVFRNEHRNQWYSLGTFYWAFMIVRFIEINLLTCFIEMVSYFSIDHLYVDNNSLNWYRFGNYLYFFWINNCYQQSIGQLLCLIFLDRIEVSIVSSYIVVICQQFFTGYLFNPYKMKAFTRIILRISEVLSIKTIPNGLMYTMYGLDRCEDET
;
A
#
# COMPACT_ATOMS: atom_id res chain seq x y z
N SER A 1 42.30 -13.47 -31.62
CA SER A 1 43.29 -12.65 -30.91
C SER A 1 43.12 -12.90 -29.42
N THR A 2 44.17 -13.41 -28.79
CA THR A 2 44.16 -13.87 -27.40
C THR A 2 44.31 -12.69 -26.45
N LEU A 3 43.73 -12.79 -25.26
CA LEU A 3 43.82 -11.78 -24.18
C LEU A 3 45.27 -11.32 -23.90
N LEU A 4 46.23 -12.22 -24.09
CA LEU A 4 47.67 -11.96 -23.95
C LEU A 4 48.19 -10.96 -24.99
N GLU A 5 47.70 -11.05 -26.22
CA GLU A 5 48.10 -10.19 -27.34
C GLU A 5 47.60 -8.76 -27.14
N GLN A 6 46.39 -8.61 -26.60
CA GLN A 6 45.84 -7.31 -26.21
C GLN A 6 46.56 -6.72 -25.00
N HIS A 7 46.98 -7.56 -24.05
CA HIS A 7 47.72 -7.11 -22.87
C HIS A 7 49.10 -6.57 -23.25
N CYS A 8 49.85 -7.30 -24.10
CA CYS A 8 51.15 -6.84 -24.61
C CYS A 8 51.05 -5.56 -25.47
N GLN A 9 49.91 -5.31 -26.11
CA GLN A 9 49.68 -4.05 -26.85
C GLN A 9 49.33 -2.88 -25.92
N LEU A 10 48.63 -3.13 -24.81
CA LEU A 10 48.20 -2.09 -23.88
C LEU A 10 49.29 -1.70 -22.87
N ASP A 11 50.10 -2.64 -22.37
CA ASP A 11 51.13 -2.38 -21.36
C ASP A 11 52.05 -1.18 -21.68
N PRO A 12 52.60 -1.00 -22.89
CA PRO A 12 53.42 0.17 -23.20
C PRO A 12 52.61 1.48 -23.34
N LEU A 13 51.28 1.41 -23.43
CA LEU A 13 50.39 2.57 -23.47
C LEU A 13 49.90 2.99 -22.08
N VAL A 14 50.04 2.13 -21.06
CA VAL A 14 49.62 2.40 -19.68
C VAL A 14 50.41 3.57 -19.09
N ASP A 15 51.71 3.65 -19.35
CA ASP A 15 52.56 4.76 -18.86
C ASP A 15 52.22 6.10 -19.51
N ASN A 16 51.53 6.08 -20.67
CA ASN A 16 51.03 7.27 -21.36
C ASN A 16 49.60 7.65 -20.96
N LEU A 17 48.96 6.89 -20.07
CA LEU A 17 47.63 7.22 -19.57
C LEU A 17 47.73 8.42 -18.62
N LYS A 18 47.37 9.60 -19.13
CA LYS A 18 47.09 10.74 -18.26
C LYS A 18 45.79 10.48 -17.51
N PHE A 19 45.85 10.52 -16.18
CA PHE A 19 44.64 10.61 -15.37
C PHE A 19 43.85 11.85 -15.80
N LEU A 20 42.62 11.66 -16.27
CA LEU A 20 41.71 12.78 -16.44
C LEU A 20 41.47 13.36 -15.04
N GLU A 21 41.94 14.60 -14.79
CA GLU A 21 41.74 15.29 -13.49
C GLU A 21 40.26 15.34 -13.06
N ASN A 22 39.34 15.25 -14.01
CA ASN A 22 37.89 15.28 -13.77
C ASN A 22 37.19 13.91 -13.94
N GLY A 23 37.93 12.80 -14.00
CA GLY A 23 37.39 11.49 -14.34
C GLY A 23 36.80 11.43 -15.75
N ILE A 24 36.26 10.27 -16.15
CA ILE A 24 35.50 10.16 -17.41
C ILE A 24 34.34 11.16 -17.31
N ARG A 25 34.26 12.11 -18.26
CA ARG A 25 33.09 13.01 -18.39
C ARG A 25 31.83 12.15 -18.57
N GLN A 26 31.16 11.84 -17.47
CA GLN A 26 29.82 11.27 -17.50
C GLN A 26 28.90 12.38 -17.99
N GLY A 27 28.64 12.43 -19.29
CA GLY A 27 27.65 13.31 -19.89
C GLY A 27 26.25 12.99 -19.36
N ARG A 28 25.92 13.42 -18.14
CA ARG A 28 24.57 13.23 -17.60
C ARG A 28 23.63 14.11 -18.41
N LYS A 29 22.71 13.49 -19.15
CA LYS A 29 21.66 14.21 -19.87
C LYS A 29 20.84 15.00 -18.85
N LYS A 30 20.69 16.30 -19.09
CA LYS A 30 19.87 17.18 -18.23
C LYS A 30 18.40 16.80 -18.38
N PHE A 31 17.61 17.12 -17.37
CA PHE A 31 16.16 16.95 -17.44
C PHE A 31 15.58 17.75 -18.61
N SER A 32 14.71 17.10 -19.39
CA SER A 32 14.00 17.71 -20.51
C SER A 32 12.54 17.25 -20.48
N PHE A 33 11.62 18.18 -20.69
CA PHE A 33 10.19 17.90 -20.76
C PHE A 33 9.81 17.05 -21.99
N SER A 34 10.54 17.19 -23.09
CA SER A 34 10.33 16.36 -24.28
C SER A 34 10.61 14.89 -23.97
N ASP A 35 11.74 14.62 -23.30
CA ASP A 35 12.08 13.26 -22.87
C ASP A 35 11.06 12.72 -21.85
N LEU A 36 10.50 13.58 -20.99
CA LEU A 36 9.47 13.19 -20.03
C LEU A 36 8.20 12.72 -20.72
N MET A 37 7.71 13.47 -21.71
CA MET A 37 6.50 13.08 -22.43
C MET A 37 6.69 11.78 -23.21
N ILE A 38 7.85 11.60 -23.83
CA ILE A 38 8.19 10.34 -24.53
C ILE A 38 8.24 9.17 -23.53
N GLN A 39 8.92 9.36 -22.39
CA GLN A 39 9.03 8.31 -21.38
C GLN A 39 7.68 8.01 -20.73
N LEU A 40 6.83 9.02 -20.53
CA LEU A 40 5.47 8.85 -20.02
C LEU A 40 4.63 8.01 -20.98
N TYR A 41 4.59 8.38 -22.27
CA TYR A 41 3.90 7.61 -23.30
C TYR A 41 4.38 6.16 -23.37
N ARG A 42 5.70 5.96 -23.32
CA ARG A 42 6.29 4.62 -23.33
C ARG A 42 5.89 3.80 -22.10
N THR A 43 5.93 4.40 -20.91
CA THR A 43 5.59 3.71 -19.65
C THR A 43 4.11 3.38 -19.60
N ILE A 44 3.23 4.28 -20.08
CA ILE A 44 1.80 4.01 -20.25
C ILE A 44 1.57 2.83 -21.19
N LYS A 45 2.23 2.81 -22.34
CA LYS A 45 2.09 1.72 -23.31
C LYS A 45 2.58 0.39 -22.74
N ILE A 46 3.66 0.38 -21.96
CA ILE A 46 4.14 -0.83 -21.30
C ILE A 46 3.11 -1.30 -20.27
N ALA A 47 2.67 -0.43 -19.36
CA ALA A 47 1.78 -0.79 -18.26
C ALA A 47 0.38 -1.24 -18.75
N PHE A 48 -0.25 -0.48 -19.65
CA PHE A 48 -1.64 -0.68 -20.02
C PHE A 48 -1.86 -1.43 -21.34
N VAL A 49 -0.87 -1.48 -22.24
CA VAL A 49 -1.01 -2.13 -23.55
C VAL A 49 -0.21 -3.42 -23.64
N ALA A 50 1.08 -3.40 -23.25
CA ALA A 50 1.91 -4.60 -23.30
C ALA A 50 1.54 -5.57 -22.17
N GLU A 51 1.41 -5.05 -20.94
CA GLU A 51 1.14 -5.82 -19.72
C GLU A 51 -0.35 -5.85 -19.35
N TYR A 52 -1.26 -5.56 -20.29
CA TYR A 52 -2.70 -5.43 -20.02
C TYR A 52 -3.30 -6.68 -19.34
N ARG A 53 -2.82 -7.88 -19.68
CA ARG A 53 -3.28 -9.14 -19.07
C ARG A 53 -2.95 -9.17 -17.58
N ASN A 54 -1.71 -8.82 -17.23
CA ASN A 54 -1.26 -8.79 -15.84
C ASN A 54 -2.01 -7.72 -15.04
N PHE A 55 -2.33 -6.58 -15.66
CA PHE A 55 -3.18 -5.56 -15.06
C PHE A 55 -4.62 -6.06 -14.84
N LEU A 56 -5.27 -6.62 -15.87
CA LEU A 56 -6.66 -7.11 -15.76
C LEU A 56 -6.81 -8.29 -14.79
N MET A 57 -5.83 -9.19 -14.72
CA MET A 57 -5.86 -10.32 -13.77
C MET A 57 -5.86 -9.87 -12.31
N GLN A 58 -5.33 -8.68 -11.99
CA GLN A 58 -5.37 -8.14 -10.62
C GLN A 58 -6.81 -7.91 -10.14
N PHE A 59 -7.69 -7.41 -11.00
CA PHE A 59 -9.10 -7.18 -10.65
C PHE A 59 -9.79 -8.49 -10.27
N ALA A 60 -9.64 -9.53 -11.10
CA ALA A 60 -10.20 -10.84 -10.80
C ALA A 60 -9.59 -11.44 -9.51
N PHE A 61 -8.29 -11.29 -9.31
CA PHE A 61 -7.59 -11.74 -8.11
C PHE A 61 -8.17 -11.10 -6.84
N PHE A 62 -8.26 -9.76 -6.78
CA PHE A 62 -8.81 -9.07 -5.62
C PHE A 62 -10.31 -9.34 -5.43
N PHE A 63 -11.08 -9.44 -6.51
CA PHE A 63 -12.49 -9.77 -6.42
C PHE A 63 -12.72 -11.13 -5.73
N ILE A 64 -12.03 -12.17 -6.20
CA ILE A 64 -12.13 -13.52 -5.62
C ILE A 64 -11.68 -13.50 -4.15
N LEU A 65 -10.57 -12.82 -3.89
CA LEU A 65 -9.93 -12.77 -2.59
C LEU A 65 -10.79 -12.06 -1.52
N ILE A 66 -11.39 -10.92 -1.86
CA ILE A 66 -12.30 -10.18 -0.97
C ILE A 66 -13.60 -10.96 -0.77
N THR A 67 -14.15 -11.53 -1.85
CA THR A 67 -15.36 -12.36 -1.76
C THR A 67 -15.11 -13.57 -0.86
N MET A 68 -13.99 -14.27 -1.04
CA MET A 68 -13.60 -15.39 -0.17
C MET A 68 -13.47 -14.95 1.28
N LEU A 69 -12.84 -13.81 1.54
CA LEU A 69 -12.72 -13.27 2.89
C LEU A 69 -14.11 -13.00 3.51
N SER A 70 -15.00 -12.32 2.77
CA SER A 70 -16.35 -11.99 3.26
C SER A 70 -17.19 -13.23 3.64
N MET A 71 -16.96 -14.37 2.99
CA MET A 71 -17.68 -15.62 3.31
C MET A 71 -17.31 -16.22 4.67
N PHE A 72 -16.18 -15.84 5.27
CA PHE A 72 -15.76 -16.35 6.58
C PHE A 72 -16.40 -15.61 7.76
N TYR A 73 -17.02 -14.46 7.52
CA TYR A 73 -17.51 -13.53 8.54
C TYR A 73 -19.03 -13.35 8.47
N GLU A 74 -19.64 -12.92 9.57
CA GLU A 74 -21.09 -12.69 9.60
C GLU A 74 -21.43 -11.38 8.86
N THR A 75 -22.32 -11.42 7.86
CA THR A 75 -22.62 -10.25 7.02
C THR A 75 -23.17 -9.06 7.83
N LYS A 76 -23.79 -9.35 8.98
CA LYS A 76 -24.42 -8.38 9.90
C LYS A 76 -23.43 -7.74 10.88
N MET A 77 -22.13 -7.97 10.75
CA MET A 77 -21.10 -7.41 11.62
C MET A 77 -21.22 -5.88 11.79
N THR A 78 -21.68 -5.15 10.78
CA THR A 78 -21.89 -3.69 10.82
C THR A 78 -23.12 -3.24 11.61
N HIS A 79 -23.99 -4.16 12.06
CA HIS A 79 -25.27 -3.84 12.70
C HIS A 79 -25.15 -3.52 14.20
N ALA A 80 -24.00 -3.76 14.82
CA ALA A 80 -23.79 -3.51 16.25
C ALA A 80 -24.07 -2.05 16.61
N ASN A 81 -24.72 -1.78 17.74
CA ASN A 81 -24.91 -0.42 18.24
C ASN A 81 -23.81 -0.11 19.26
N PRO A 82 -22.77 0.67 18.92
CA PRO A 82 -21.67 0.97 19.84
C PRO A 82 -22.01 2.07 20.86
N CYS A 83 -23.18 2.70 20.75
CA CYS A 83 -23.58 3.86 21.52
C CYS A 83 -24.12 3.45 22.89
N TYR A 84 -23.18 3.18 23.79
CA TYR A 84 -23.44 2.95 25.21
C TYR A 84 -22.76 4.07 25.99
N SER A 85 -23.53 4.90 26.70
CA SER A 85 -22.91 5.88 27.59
C SER A 85 -22.19 5.14 28.74
N LEU A 86 -21.04 5.65 29.16
CA LEU A 86 -20.30 5.12 30.31
C LEU A 86 -20.73 5.77 31.64
N GLU A 87 -21.48 6.88 31.57
CA GLU A 87 -21.80 7.78 32.69
C GLU A 87 -23.30 7.97 32.94
N SER A 88 -24.19 7.55 32.04
CA SER A 88 -25.63 7.59 32.34
C SER A 88 -25.99 6.40 33.21
N ASP A 89 -26.48 6.70 34.40
CA ASP A 89 -27.11 5.81 35.36
C ASP A 89 -27.79 4.60 34.70
N GLU A 90 -27.77 3.48 35.41
CA GLU A 90 -28.35 2.15 35.12
C GLU A 90 -29.85 2.14 34.71
N ASN A 91 -30.46 3.29 34.44
CA ASN A 91 -31.88 3.52 34.15
C ASN A 91 -32.20 4.10 32.75
N SER A 92 -31.23 4.46 31.90
CA SER A 92 -31.52 5.11 30.59
C SER A 92 -31.57 4.15 29.39
N PHE A 93 -31.01 2.94 29.50
CA PHE A 93 -31.14 1.91 28.48
C PHE A 93 -31.68 0.61 29.10
N ASN A 94 -32.87 0.18 28.68
CA ASN A 94 -33.41 -1.18 28.92
C ASN A 94 -32.59 -2.24 28.15
N LEU A 95 -31.26 -2.17 28.21
CA LEU A 95 -30.37 -3.06 27.48
C LEU A 95 -30.02 -4.26 28.34
N THR A 96 -30.30 -5.44 27.83
CA THR A 96 -29.89 -6.65 28.52
C THR A 96 -28.38 -6.85 28.36
N CYS A 97 -27.72 -7.39 29.38
CA CYS A 97 -26.30 -7.78 29.31
C CYS A 97 -26.00 -8.67 28.07
N ARG A 98 -27.01 -9.42 27.62
CA ARG A 98 -26.96 -10.26 26.41
C ARG A 98 -26.83 -9.44 25.12
N GLU A 99 -27.56 -8.33 24.99
CA GLU A 99 -27.49 -7.46 23.80
C GLU A 99 -26.15 -6.75 23.72
N LYS A 100 -25.65 -6.25 24.85
CA LYS A 100 -24.31 -5.66 24.92
C LYS A 100 -23.22 -6.65 24.52
N LEU A 101 -23.28 -7.87 25.05
CA LEU A 101 -22.31 -8.92 24.71
C LEU A 101 -22.37 -9.32 23.23
N TYR A 102 -23.57 -9.28 22.63
CA TYR A 102 -23.76 -9.58 21.20
C TYR A 102 -23.17 -8.47 20.31
N ASP A 103 -23.40 -7.20 20.66
CA ASP A 103 -22.85 -6.07 19.92
C ASP A 103 -21.33 -5.95 20.05
N GLU A 104 -20.77 -6.26 21.23
CA GLU A 104 -19.32 -6.40 21.41
C GLU A 104 -18.76 -7.49 20.50
N ALA A 105 -19.42 -8.66 20.42
CA ALA A 105 -18.98 -9.75 19.56
C ALA A 105 -19.01 -9.38 18.06
N LEU A 106 -20.07 -8.71 17.59
CA LEU A 106 -20.16 -8.23 16.21
C LEU A 106 -19.11 -7.15 15.88
N THR A 107 -18.83 -6.25 16.83
CA THR A 107 -17.79 -5.22 16.67
C THR A 107 -16.40 -5.86 16.57
N ASP A 108 -16.12 -6.87 17.39
CA ASP A 108 -14.87 -7.63 17.32
C ASP A 108 -14.77 -8.45 16.03
N ASP A 109 -15.87 -9.01 15.53
CA ASP A 109 -15.90 -9.72 14.24
C ASP A 109 -15.58 -8.77 13.07
N TYR A 110 -16.19 -7.59 13.05
CA TYR A 110 -15.88 -6.54 12.07
C TYR A 110 -14.41 -6.10 12.14
N ARG A 111 -13.89 -5.91 13.36
CA ARG A 111 -12.50 -5.54 13.59
C ARG A 111 -11.54 -6.60 13.04
N MET A 112 -11.85 -7.88 13.23
CA MET A 112 -11.07 -8.99 12.69
C MET A 112 -11.17 -9.07 11.17
N HIS A 113 -12.38 -8.96 10.61
CA HIS A 113 -12.60 -8.90 9.17
C HIS A 113 -11.73 -7.84 8.52
N GLN A 114 -11.81 -6.62 9.06
CA GLN A 114 -11.07 -5.48 8.56
C GLN A 114 -9.56 -5.64 8.68
N MET A 115 -9.08 -6.26 9.77
CA MET A 115 -7.66 -6.59 9.93
C MET A 115 -7.17 -7.52 8.81
N PHE A 116 -7.92 -8.59 8.52
CA PHE A 116 -7.55 -9.53 7.46
C PHE A 116 -7.60 -8.89 6.09
N GLU A 117 -8.62 -8.08 5.82
CA GLU A 117 -8.75 -7.32 4.59
C GLU A 117 -7.54 -6.39 4.39
N PHE A 118 -7.19 -5.63 5.43
CA PHE A 118 -6.07 -4.72 5.43
C PHE A 118 -4.72 -5.43 5.25
N LEU A 119 -4.53 -6.58 5.92
CA LEU A 119 -3.33 -7.40 5.78
C LEU A 119 -3.19 -7.93 4.35
N LEU A 120 -4.27 -8.49 3.83
CA LEU A 120 -4.27 -9.21 2.56
C LEU A 120 -4.11 -8.26 1.36
N THR A 121 -4.76 -7.10 1.40
CA THR A 121 -4.56 -6.01 0.43
C THR A 121 -3.13 -5.47 0.51
N SER A 122 -2.61 -5.21 1.71
CA SER A 122 -1.24 -4.71 1.91
C SER A 122 -0.16 -5.67 1.40
N VAL A 123 -0.27 -6.96 1.74
CA VAL A 123 0.66 -8.02 1.26
C VAL A 123 0.61 -8.13 -0.26
N SER A 124 -0.58 -8.07 -0.85
CA SER A 124 -0.74 -8.17 -2.30
C SER A 124 -0.12 -6.96 -3.01
N ILE A 125 -0.43 -5.75 -2.57
CA ILE A 125 0.06 -4.51 -3.19
C ILE A 125 1.57 -4.37 -3.05
N ILE A 126 2.13 -4.62 -1.87
CA ILE A 126 3.58 -4.52 -1.65
C ILE A 126 4.34 -5.54 -2.51
N GLY A 127 3.82 -6.78 -2.59
CA GLY A 127 4.41 -7.86 -3.37
C GLY A 127 4.38 -7.58 -4.86
N MET A 128 3.21 -7.17 -5.38
CA MET A 128 3.05 -6.80 -6.79
C MET A 128 3.91 -5.60 -7.18
N SER A 129 4.03 -4.61 -6.28
CA SER A 129 4.88 -3.44 -6.49
C SER A 129 6.36 -3.81 -6.61
N SER A 130 6.87 -4.71 -5.75
CA SER A 130 8.24 -5.21 -5.86
C SER A 130 8.45 -6.05 -7.14
N LEU A 131 7.49 -6.92 -7.48
CA LEU A 131 7.56 -7.80 -8.65
C LEU A 131 7.61 -7.03 -9.98
N PHE A 132 6.73 -6.06 -10.17
CA PHE A 132 6.66 -5.30 -11.42
C PHE A 132 7.77 -4.26 -11.58
N PHE A 133 8.32 -3.76 -10.47
CA PHE A 133 9.36 -2.74 -10.53
C PHE A 133 10.74 -3.32 -10.90
N HIS A 134 11.03 -4.54 -10.47
CA HIS A 134 12.32 -5.19 -10.72
C HIS A 134 12.74 -5.28 -12.21
N PRO A 135 11.91 -5.79 -13.15
CA PRO A 135 12.30 -5.83 -14.57
C PRO A 135 12.48 -4.44 -15.17
N LEU A 136 11.69 -3.46 -14.74
CA LEU A 136 11.81 -2.06 -15.17
C LEU A 136 13.13 -1.44 -14.74
N LEU A 137 13.62 -1.76 -13.53
CA LEU A 137 14.92 -1.29 -13.04
C LEU A 137 16.10 -1.81 -13.87
N LYS A 138 16.03 -3.06 -14.34
CA LYS A 138 17.06 -3.63 -15.23
C LYS A 138 17.13 -2.89 -16.56
N VAL A 139 15.97 -2.62 -17.16
CA VAL A 139 15.88 -1.83 -18.41
C VAL A 139 16.36 -0.40 -18.17
N PHE A 140 15.90 0.24 -17.09
CA PHE A 140 16.31 1.58 -16.69
C PHE A 140 17.83 1.70 -16.56
N ARG A 141 18.50 0.74 -15.90
CA ARG A 141 19.96 0.77 -15.72
C ARG A 141 20.71 0.79 -17.05
N ASN A 142 20.23 0.03 -18.03
CA ASN A 142 20.81 0.00 -19.37
C ASN A 142 20.55 1.30 -20.15
N GLU A 143 19.32 1.80 -20.11
CA GLU A 143 18.93 3.02 -20.83
C GLU A 143 19.57 4.28 -20.24
N HIS A 144 19.68 4.34 -18.91
CA HIS A 144 20.37 5.39 -18.20
C HIS A 144 21.87 5.37 -18.49
N ARG A 145 22.49 4.18 -18.60
CA ARG A 145 23.90 4.05 -19.03
C ARG A 145 24.10 4.58 -20.45
N ASN A 146 23.13 4.37 -21.33
CA ASN A 146 23.14 4.88 -22.71
C ASN A 146 22.71 6.35 -22.82
N GLN A 147 22.42 7.02 -21.71
CA GLN A 147 22.05 8.45 -21.65
C GLN A 147 20.80 8.82 -22.45
N TRP A 148 19.83 7.89 -22.56
CA TRP A 148 18.59 8.15 -23.30
C TRP A 148 17.74 9.25 -22.65
N TYR A 149 17.70 9.28 -21.31
CA TYR A 149 16.97 10.27 -20.52
C TYR A 149 17.65 10.50 -19.15
N SER A 150 17.25 11.55 -18.44
CA SER A 150 17.73 11.82 -17.08
C SER A 150 17.03 10.93 -16.03
N LEU A 151 17.66 10.69 -14.88
CA LEU A 151 17.04 9.97 -13.76
C LEU A 151 15.67 10.55 -13.37
N GLY A 152 15.57 11.88 -13.28
CA GLY A 152 14.33 12.57 -12.92
C GLY A 152 13.22 12.34 -13.95
N THR A 153 13.57 12.25 -15.23
CA THR A 153 12.62 11.95 -16.32
C THR A 153 11.99 10.57 -16.13
N PHE A 154 12.80 9.56 -15.81
CA PHE A 154 12.29 8.22 -15.52
C PHE A 154 11.44 8.20 -14.26
N TYR A 155 11.92 8.81 -13.17
CA TYR A 155 11.23 8.83 -11.89
C TYR A 155 9.82 9.41 -12.03
N TRP A 156 9.67 10.61 -12.59
CA TRP A 156 8.36 11.24 -12.73
C TRP A 156 7.43 10.47 -13.67
N ALA A 157 7.92 10.00 -14.82
CA ALA A 157 7.11 9.19 -15.72
C ALA A 157 6.63 7.89 -15.05
N PHE A 158 7.51 7.20 -14.33
CA PHE A 158 7.19 5.97 -13.61
C PHE A 158 6.18 6.23 -12.49
N MET A 159 6.41 7.23 -11.64
CA MET A 159 5.52 7.54 -10.51
C MET A 159 4.12 7.94 -10.98
N ILE A 160 3.99 8.73 -12.04
CA ILE A 160 2.68 9.11 -12.58
C ILE A 160 1.90 7.89 -13.06
N VAL A 161 2.54 7.00 -13.83
CA VAL A 161 1.87 5.80 -14.36
C VAL A 161 1.46 4.85 -13.24
N ARG A 162 2.35 4.61 -12.28
CA ARG A 162 2.06 3.75 -11.13
C ARG A 162 1.02 4.34 -10.20
N PHE A 163 0.97 5.67 -10.09
CA PHE A 163 -0.10 6.37 -9.40
C PHE A 163 -1.45 6.13 -10.08
N ILE A 164 -1.55 6.25 -11.40
CA ILE A 164 -2.80 5.96 -12.12
C ILE A 164 -3.24 4.50 -11.89
N GLU A 165 -2.31 3.56 -12.01
CA GLU A 165 -2.58 2.12 -11.81
C GLU A 165 -3.11 1.82 -10.40
N ILE A 166 -2.45 2.33 -9.35
CA ILE A 166 -2.87 2.08 -7.96
C ILE A 166 -4.22 2.74 -7.63
N ASN A 167 -4.53 3.90 -8.23
CA ASN A 167 -5.83 4.56 -8.04
C ASN A 167 -6.96 3.73 -8.64
N LEU A 168 -6.80 3.23 -9.87
CA LEU A 168 -7.80 2.37 -10.51
C LEU A 168 -8.01 1.08 -9.73
N LEU A 169 -6.91 0.45 -9.31
CA LEU A 169 -6.95 -0.80 -8.55
C LEU A 169 -7.59 -0.60 -7.18
N THR A 170 -7.17 0.43 -6.44
CA THR A 170 -7.73 0.75 -5.11
C THR A 170 -9.22 1.03 -5.22
N CYS A 171 -9.64 1.90 -6.14
CA CYS A 171 -11.05 2.24 -6.29
C CYS A 171 -11.91 0.98 -6.51
N PHE A 172 -11.41 0.01 -7.28
CA PHE A 172 -12.07 -1.27 -7.45
C PHE A 172 -12.08 -2.14 -6.19
N ILE A 173 -10.92 -2.32 -5.52
CA ILE A 173 -10.81 -3.08 -4.26
C ILE A 173 -11.81 -2.54 -3.23
N GLU A 174 -11.85 -1.23 -3.04
CA GLU A 174 -12.72 -0.59 -2.06
C GLU A 174 -14.19 -0.72 -2.40
N MET A 175 -14.56 -0.58 -3.68
CA MET A 175 -15.96 -0.82 -4.08
C MET A 175 -16.37 -2.26 -3.79
N VAL A 176 -15.55 -3.24 -4.17
CA VAL A 176 -15.87 -4.65 -3.95
C VAL A 176 -15.99 -4.91 -2.45
N SER A 177 -15.03 -4.45 -1.65
CA SER A 177 -15.05 -4.67 -0.21
C SER A 177 -16.24 -4.00 0.48
N TYR A 178 -16.47 -2.72 0.18
CA TYR A 178 -17.55 -1.96 0.79
C TYR A 178 -18.92 -2.60 0.53
N PHE A 179 -19.16 -3.11 -0.68
CA PHE A 179 -20.42 -3.79 -1.03
C PHE A 179 -20.44 -5.30 -0.70
N SER A 180 -19.32 -5.91 -0.30
CA SER A 180 -19.29 -7.32 0.12
C SER A 180 -19.89 -7.54 1.52
N ILE A 181 -20.03 -6.47 2.29
CA ILE A 181 -20.61 -6.46 3.64
C ILE A 181 -21.79 -5.48 3.65
N ASP A 182 -22.71 -5.64 4.61
CA ASP A 182 -23.87 -4.76 4.80
C ASP A 182 -23.48 -3.37 5.36
N HIS A 183 -22.49 -2.68 4.78
CA HIS A 183 -22.14 -1.30 5.16
C HIS A 183 -23.26 -0.30 4.88
N LEU A 184 -24.14 -0.59 3.91
CA LEU A 184 -25.31 0.25 3.62
C LEU A 184 -26.35 0.22 4.74
N TYR A 185 -26.41 -0.86 5.55
CA TYR A 185 -27.36 -0.97 6.65
C TYR A 185 -27.23 0.18 7.64
N VAL A 186 -25.99 0.63 7.84
CA VAL A 186 -25.62 1.69 8.79
C VAL A 186 -26.37 3.00 8.52
N ASP A 187 -26.60 3.31 7.25
CA ASP A 187 -27.27 4.54 6.83
C ASP A 187 -28.66 4.22 6.24
N ASN A 188 -29.41 3.31 6.89
CA ASN A 188 -30.76 2.88 6.50
C ASN A 188 -30.86 2.34 5.06
N ASN A 189 -29.86 1.55 4.64
CA ASN A 189 -29.72 1.02 3.28
C ASN A 189 -29.54 2.10 2.19
N SER A 190 -29.12 3.30 2.57
CA SER A 190 -28.75 4.37 1.64
C SER A 190 -27.23 4.54 1.59
N LEU A 191 -26.71 5.00 0.45
CA LEU A 191 -25.27 5.26 0.31
C LEU A 191 -24.92 6.63 0.90
N ASN A 192 -24.26 6.63 2.05
CA ASN A 192 -23.68 7.85 2.61
C ASN A 192 -22.32 8.13 1.96
N TRP A 193 -22.29 9.15 1.09
CA TRP A 193 -21.07 9.56 0.37
C TRP A 193 -19.93 10.00 1.29
N TYR A 194 -20.23 10.55 2.48
CA TYR A 194 -19.21 10.96 3.44
C TYR A 194 -18.55 9.74 4.08
N ARG A 195 -19.35 8.76 4.52
CA ARG A 195 -18.85 7.50 5.08
C ARG A 195 -18.06 6.69 4.05
N PHE A 196 -18.60 6.55 2.84
CA PHE A 196 -17.92 5.87 1.74
C PHE A 196 -16.60 6.58 1.35
N GLY A 197 -16.61 7.91 1.27
CA GLY A 197 -15.42 8.70 0.96
C GLY A 197 -14.30 8.54 2.00
N ASN A 198 -14.64 8.54 3.29
CA ASN A 198 -13.68 8.29 4.37
C ASN A 198 -13.12 6.85 4.31
N TYR A 199 -13.99 5.86 4.09
CA TYR A 199 -13.58 4.47 3.93
C TYR A 199 -12.56 4.32 2.78
N LEU A 200 -12.90 4.85 1.60
CA LEU A 200 -12.03 4.84 0.43
C LEU A 200 -10.70 5.56 0.70
N TYR A 201 -10.74 6.73 1.35
CA TYR A 201 -9.56 7.54 1.63
C TYR A 201 -8.53 6.80 2.50
N PHE A 202 -8.98 6.17 3.58
CA PHE A 202 -8.08 5.49 4.52
C PHE A 202 -7.39 4.28 3.88
N PHE A 203 -8.12 3.46 3.13
CA PHE A 203 -7.51 2.37 2.37
C PHE A 203 -6.61 2.88 1.24
N TRP A 204 -7.00 3.95 0.55
CA TRP A 204 -6.18 4.55 -0.50
C TRP A 204 -4.83 5.03 0.00
N ILE A 205 -4.78 5.68 1.17
CA ILE A 205 -3.52 6.07 1.81
C ILE A 205 -2.67 4.84 2.12
N ASN A 206 -3.27 3.79 2.68
CA ASN A 206 -2.54 2.55 2.96
C ASN A 206 -1.94 1.97 1.68
N ASN A 207 -2.73 1.84 0.62
CA ASN A 207 -2.29 1.25 -0.64
C ASN A 207 -1.14 2.06 -1.28
N CYS A 208 -1.21 3.39 -1.23
CA CYS A 208 -0.10 4.26 -1.65
C CYS A 208 1.16 4.07 -0.79
N TYR A 209 1.00 3.93 0.53
CA TYR A 209 2.09 3.68 1.47
C TYR A 209 2.76 2.32 1.21
N GLN A 210 1.98 1.25 1.06
CA GLN A 210 2.49 -0.09 0.77
C GLN A 210 3.19 -0.17 -0.58
N GLN A 211 2.63 0.45 -1.63
CA GLN A 211 3.29 0.55 -2.93
C GLN A 211 4.67 1.22 -2.82
N SER A 212 4.75 2.32 -2.07
CA SER A 212 6.00 3.07 -1.87
C SER A 212 7.07 2.24 -1.16
N ILE A 213 6.69 1.51 -0.10
CA ILE A 213 7.63 0.62 0.60
C ILE A 213 8.07 -0.54 -0.30
N GLY A 214 7.15 -1.14 -1.07
CA GLY A 214 7.47 -2.26 -1.97
C GLY A 214 8.48 -1.86 -3.04
N GLN A 215 8.35 -0.65 -3.60
CA GLN A 215 9.32 -0.09 -4.53
C GLN A 215 10.67 0.21 -3.87
N LEU A 216 10.67 0.74 -2.63
CA LEU A 216 11.89 1.01 -1.86
C LEU A 216 12.67 -0.29 -1.56
N LEU A 217 11.98 -1.33 -1.07
CA LEU A 217 12.61 -2.63 -0.77
C LEU A 217 13.18 -3.28 -2.03
N CYS A 218 12.48 -3.13 -3.17
CA CYS A 218 12.98 -3.59 -4.47
C CYS A 218 14.26 -2.87 -4.90
N LEU A 219 14.44 -1.59 -4.55
CA LEU A 219 15.68 -0.86 -4.81
C LEU A 219 16.82 -1.31 -3.90
N ILE A 220 16.53 -1.56 -2.61
CA ILE A 220 17.53 -2.00 -1.63
C ILE A 220 18.07 -3.39 -2.01
N PHE A 221 17.19 -4.32 -2.39
CA PHE A 221 17.54 -5.69 -2.76
C PHE A 221 17.59 -5.87 -4.28
N LEU A 222 18.18 -4.90 -4.99
CA LEU A 222 18.39 -4.97 -6.44
C LEU A 222 19.11 -6.28 -6.79
N ASP A 223 18.63 -7.00 -7.82
CA ASP A 223 19.10 -8.32 -8.27
C ASP A 223 18.72 -9.54 -7.39
N ARG A 224 18.08 -9.34 -6.23
CA ARG A 224 17.57 -10.42 -5.36
C ARG A 224 16.07 -10.27 -5.11
N ILE A 225 15.28 -10.50 -6.15
CA ILE A 225 13.81 -10.31 -6.12
C ILE A 225 13.12 -11.12 -5.01
N GLU A 226 13.56 -12.36 -4.78
CA GLU A 226 13.03 -13.24 -3.74
C GLU A 226 13.21 -12.63 -2.34
N VAL A 227 14.41 -12.10 -2.06
CA VAL A 227 14.72 -11.43 -0.79
C VAL A 227 13.88 -10.16 -0.65
N SER A 228 13.71 -9.39 -1.73
CA SER A 228 12.84 -8.22 -1.74
C SER A 228 11.41 -8.59 -1.35
N ILE A 229 10.81 -9.60 -1.97
CA ILE A 229 9.42 -10.01 -1.70
C ILE A 229 9.26 -10.51 -0.27
N VAL A 230 10.16 -11.39 0.19
CA VAL A 230 10.12 -11.91 1.57
C VAL A 230 10.27 -10.78 2.58
N SER A 231 11.19 -9.83 2.35
CA SER A 231 11.34 -8.66 3.20
C SER A 231 10.09 -7.78 3.23
N SER A 232 9.42 -7.59 2.09
CA SER A 232 8.16 -6.86 1.98
C SER A 232 7.07 -7.49 2.84
N TYR A 233 6.92 -8.81 2.81
CA TYR A 233 5.95 -9.51 3.64
C TYR A 233 6.26 -9.41 5.14
N ILE A 234 7.53 -9.54 5.52
CA ILE A 234 7.95 -9.36 6.92
C ILE A 234 7.59 -7.95 7.39
N VAL A 235 7.84 -6.92 6.58
CA VAL A 235 7.49 -5.54 6.93
C VAL A 235 5.99 -5.36 7.17
N VAL A 236 5.13 -5.90 6.29
CA VAL A 236 3.67 -5.81 6.47
C VAL A 236 3.21 -6.54 7.73
N ILE A 237 3.75 -7.74 8.00
CA ILE A 237 3.42 -8.48 9.23
C ILE A 237 3.86 -7.69 10.46
N CYS A 238 5.06 -7.08 10.44
CA CYS A 238 5.52 -6.23 11.53
C CYS A 238 4.60 -5.01 11.74
N GLN A 239 4.07 -4.42 10.66
CA GLN A 239 3.13 -3.30 10.77
C GLN A 239 1.82 -3.71 11.49
N GLN A 240 1.35 -4.95 11.33
CA GLN A 240 0.12 -5.41 11.97
C GLN A 240 0.15 -5.33 13.50
N PHE A 241 1.33 -5.48 14.13
CA PHE A 241 1.47 -5.34 15.58
C PHE A 241 1.18 -3.93 16.09
N PHE A 242 1.24 -2.93 15.20
CA PHE A 242 1.07 -1.52 15.53
C PHE A 242 -0.28 -0.93 15.11
N THR A 243 -1.08 -1.68 14.35
CA THR A 243 -2.41 -1.24 13.87
C THR A 243 -3.41 -1.05 15.00
N GLY A 244 -3.24 -1.77 16.11
CA GLY A 244 -4.22 -1.81 17.18
C GLY A 244 -5.28 -2.90 17.00
N TYR A 245 -5.28 -3.66 15.90
CA TYR A 245 -6.27 -4.72 15.65
C TYR A 245 -5.99 -6.01 16.44
N LEU A 246 -4.78 -6.56 16.33
CA LEU A 246 -4.41 -7.81 17.02
C LEU A 246 -4.09 -7.59 18.50
N PHE A 247 -3.36 -6.52 18.79
CA PHE A 247 -2.97 -6.10 20.14
C PHE A 247 -3.21 -4.62 20.28
N ASN A 248 -3.58 -4.15 21.47
CA ASN A 248 -3.58 -2.72 21.77
C ASN A 248 -2.25 -2.35 22.43
N PRO A 249 -1.23 -1.90 21.67
CA PRO A 249 0.10 -1.68 22.21
C PRO A 249 0.16 -0.50 23.20
N TYR A 250 -0.89 0.33 23.27
CA TYR A 250 -1.00 1.46 24.21
C TYR A 250 -1.51 1.04 25.59
N LYS A 251 -2.17 -0.12 25.68
CA LYS A 251 -2.52 -0.76 26.97
C LYS A 251 -1.38 -1.62 27.51
N MET A 252 -0.35 -1.91 26.71
CA MET A 252 0.79 -2.72 27.09
C MET A 252 1.92 -1.86 27.68
N LYS A 253 2.19 -2.04 28.98
CA LYS A 253 3.24 -1.28 29.71
C LYS A 253 4.66 -1.48 29.17
N ALA A 254 4.90 -2.52 28.37
CA ALA A 254 6.24 -2.91 27.89
C ALA A 254 6.70 -2.16 26.63
N PHE A 255 5.80 -1.50 25.88
CA PHE A 255 6.19 -0.81 24.65
C PHE A 255 6.83 0.56 24.91
N THR A 256 7.99 0.80 24.31
CA THR A 256 8.67 2.09 24.37
C THR A 256 7.83 3.16 23.67
N ARG A 257 7.57 4.29 24.34
CA ARG A 257 6.77 5.42 23.81
C ARG A 257 7.23 5.91 22.43
N ILE A 258 8.52 5.76 22.11
CA ILE A 258 9.11 6.14 20.82
C ILE A 258 8.51 5.31 19.68
N ILE A 259 8.37 3.99 19.85
CA ILE A 259 7.84 3.10 18.83
C ILE A 259 6.37 3.40 18.55
N LEU A 260 5.60 3.69 19.61
CA LEU A 260 4.19 4.10 19.49
C LEU A 260 4.04 5.41 18.71
N ARG A 261 4.91 6.40 19.00
CA ARG A 261 4.90 7.68 18.28
C ARG A 261 5.30 7.52 16.81
N ILE A 262 6.23 6.62 16.50
CA ILE A 262 6.60 6.28 15.12
C ILE A 262 5.42 5.65 14.38
N SER A 263 4.66 4.76 15.03
CA SER A 263 3.44 4.17 14.44
C SER A 263 2.39 5.22 14.08
N GLU A 264 2.18 6.21 14.95
CA GLU A 264 1.25 7.33 14.70
C GLU A 264 1.72 8.21 13.54
N VAL A 265 3.00 8.56 13.50
CA VAL A 265 3.59 9.37 12.42
C VAL A 265 3.54 8.64 11.08
N LEU A 266 3.81 7.33 11.07
CA LEU A 266 3.71 6.50 9.88
C LEU A 266 2.27 6.11 9.52
N SER A 267 1.27 6.65 10.24
CA SER A 267 -0.16 6.40 10.03
C SER A 267 -0.59 4.92 10.12
N ILE A 268 0.25 4.03 10.66
CA ILE A 268 -0.03 2.59 10.76
C ILE A 268 -1.21 2.33 11.70
N LYS A 269 -1.36 3.15 12.74
CA LYS A 269 -2.51 3.12 13.65
C LYS A 269 -3.66 4.03 13.20
N THR A 270 -3.32 5.19 12.65
CA THR A 270 -4.29 6.23 12.29
C THR A 270 -5.30 5.72 11.26
N ILE A 271 -4.85 4.93 10.30
CA ILE A 271 -5.69 4.36 9.24
C ILE A 271 -6.74 3.37 9.81
N PRO A 272 -6.36 2.29 10.51
CA PRO A 272 -7.28 1.40 11.22
C PRO A 272 -8.31 2.12 12.10
N ASN A 273 -7.84 3.05 12.92
CA ASN A 273 -8.70 3.81 13.82
C ASN A 273 -9.67 4.70 13.07
N GLY A 274 -9.21 5.35 12.00
CA GLY A 274 -10.03 6.19 11.14
C GLY A 274 -11.14 5.39 10.46
N LEU A 275 -10.85 4.17 10.03
CA LEU A 275 -11.84 3.29 9.43
C LEU A 275 -12.86 2.76 10.45
N MET A 276 -12.41 2.35 11.65
CA MET A 276 -13.33 1.98 12.74
C MET A 276 -14.22 3.15 13.13
N TYR A 277 -13.66 4.36 13.23
CA TYR A 277 -14.42 5.58 13.49
C TYR A 277 -15.41 5.90 12.36
N THR A 278 -15.04 5.62 11.11
CA THR A 278 -15.93 5.83 9.95
C THR A 278 -17.19 4.97 10.06
N MET A 279 -17.09 3.73 10.53
CA MET A 279 -18.25 2.84 10.63
C MET A 279 -19.00 2.97 11.95
N TYR A 280 -18.30 3.06 13.08
CA TYR A 280 -18.91 3.03 14.41
C TYR A 280 -18.96 4.38 15.13
N GLY A 281 -18.24 5.40 14.64
CA GLY A 281 -18.21 6.72 15.26
C GLY A 281 -19.06 7.77 14.55
N LEU A 282 -18.99 7.84 13.22
CA LEU A 282 -19.71 8.85 12.44
C LEU A 282 -21.23 8.66 12.50
N ASP A 283 -21.92 9.67 13.05
CA ASP A 283 -23.37 9.86 13.07
C ASP A 283 -24.17 8.66 13.63
N ARG A 284 -23.52 7.80 14.45
CA ARG A 284 -24.18 6.66 15.08
C ARG A 284 -24.72 6.95 16.46
N CYS A 285 -24.03 7.77 17.23
CA CYS A 285 -24.47 8.22 18.53
C CYS A 285 -24.97 9.64 18.34
N GLU A 286 -26.23 9.91 18.66
CA GLU A 286 -26.71 11.30 18.75
C GLU A 286 -25.77 12.05 19.71
N ASP A 287 -25.32 13.24 19.32
CA ASP A 287 -24.80 14.19 20.30
C ASP A 287 -25.91 14.35 21.34
N GLU A 288 -25.68 13.88 22.57
CA GLU A 288 -26.58 14.15 23.70
C GLU A 288 -26.73 15.68 23.82
N THR A 289 -27.77 16.23 23.20
CA THR A 289 -28.23 17.61 23.43
C THR A 289 -29.12 17.69 24.65
#